data_AF-A0A3D5AN73-F1
#
_entry.id   AF-A0A3D5AN73-F1
#
_cell.length_a   1.000
_cell.length_b   1.000
_cell.length_c   1.000
_cell.angle_alpha   90.00
_cell.angle_beta   90.00
_cell.angle_gamma   90.00
#
_symmetry.space_group_name_H-M   'P 1'
#
loop_
_entity.id
_entity.type
_entity.pdbx_description
1 polymer ?
#
loop_
_entity_poly.entity_id
_entity_poly.type
_entity_poly.pdbx_seq_one_letter_code
_entity_poly.pdbx_strand_id
1 'polypeptide(L)'
;MRRYAPTTVDPHWQSQLSAEVWWASEEEFLRRWPERQRNQMFVLLSRLPTLPVLCALPGQARPGASAVQIDPRMLDRVRALLAKAESTDFPEEAETYSAKAQELMARHSIDYALLMASRGTREAASGRRIQVDNPYESPKALLLSITAQANRSRSIWSRDLGFATVLGFPADVAAAELLYTSLLVQATSAMVHAGTPADRRVASFR
;
A
#
# COMPACT_ATOMS: atom_id res chain seq x y z
N MET A 1 21.01 -1.30 -0.62
CA MET A 1 21.13 -2.16 -1.82
C MET A 1 22.39 -1.91 -2.67
N ARG A 2 23.39 -1.17 -2.16
CA ARG A 2 24.60 -0.79 -2.92
C ARG A 2 25.48 -1.97 -3.37
N ARG A 3 25.31 -3.15 -2.77
CA ARG A 3 26.09 -4.37 -3.06
C ARG A 3 25.59 -5.13 -4.31
N TYR A 4 24.40 -4.82 -4.83
CA TYR A 4 23.83 -5.51 -6.00
C TYR A 4 23.83 -4.61 -7.23
N ALA A 5 24.00 -5.20 -8.42
CA ALA A 5 23.90 -4.46 -9.67
C ALA A 5 22.45 -3.94 -9.83
N PRO A 6 22.22 -2.67 -10.24
CA PRO A 6 20.87 -2.08 -10.30
C PRO A 6 19.89 -2.90 -11.16
N THR A 7 20.37 -3.54 -12.22
CA THR A 7 19.58 -4.40 -13.14
C THR A 7 19.12 -5.72 -12.51
N THR A 8 19.71 -6.10 -11.38
CA THR A 8 19.40 -7.33 -10.63
C THR A 8 18.53 -7.07 -9.39
N VAL A 9 18.13 -5.81 -9.19
CA VAL A 9 17.23 -5.38 -8.12
C VAL A 9 15.86 -5.14 -8.72
N ASP A 10 14.85 -5.87 -8.23
CA ASP A 10 13.46 -5.65 -8.63
C ASP A 10 13.05 -4.19 -8.33
N PRO A 11 12.40 -3.46 -9.26
CA PRO A 11 11.95 -2.10 -9.04
C PRO A 11 11.09 -1.91 -7.79
N HIS A 12 10.35 -2.95 -7.37
CA HIS A 12 9.55 -2.91 -6.15
C HIS A 12 10.39 -2.60 -4.91
N TRP A 13 11.60 -3.18 -4.81
CA TRP A 13 12.51 -2.88 -3.71
C TRP A 13 12.94 -1.42 -3.65
N GLN A 14 13.13 -0.78 -4.80
CA GLN A 14 13.50 0.64 -4.85
C GLN A 14 12.33 1.53 -4.40
N SER A 15 11.10 1.19 -4.82
CA SER A 15 9.90 1.95 -4.42
C SER A 15 9.66 1.95 -2.90
N GLN A 16 10.13 0.94 -2.18
CA GLN A 16 10.01 0.84 -0.72
C GLN A 16 11.08 1.62 0.05
N LEU A 17 12.19 1.98 -0.60
CA LEU A 17 13.34 2.59 0.05
C LEU A 17 13.30 4.13 0.00
N SER A 18 12.13 4.74 0.00
CA SER A 18 11.96 6.20 -0.11
C SER A 18 12.51 7.01 1.07
N ALA A 19 13.13 6.37 2.06
CA ALA A 19 13.76 7.03 3.18
C ALA A 19 15.21 7.42 2.86
N GLU A 20 15.59 8.65 3.22
CA GLU A 20 16.96 9.11 3.11
C GLU A 20 17.86 8.27 4.04
N VAL A 21 18.93 7.71 3.48
CA VAL A 21 19.91 6.93 4.23
C VAL A 21 20.78 7.91 5.01
N TRP A 22 20.48 8.05 6.31
CA TRP A 22 21.14 9.02 7.19
C TRP A 22 22.44 8.49 7.84
N TRP A 23 22.88 7.27 7.52
CA TRP A 23 24.10 6.65 8.07
C TRP A 23 25.14 6.36 6.98
N ALA A 24 26.43 6.49 7.29
CA ALA A 24 27.51 6.28 6.31
C ALA A 24 27.94 4.82 6.19
N SER A 25 27.83 4.04 7.27
CA SER A 25 28.17 2.60 7.30
C SER A 25 27.17 1.77 8.11
N GLU A 26 27.11 0.47 7.86
CA GLU A 26 26.25 -0.45 8.60
C GLU A 26 26.65 -0.54 10.09
N GLU A 27 27.94 -0.42 10.41
CA GLU A 27 28.45 -0.42 11.78
C GLU A 27 28.09 0.86 12.55
N GLU A 28 28.08 2.02 11.88
CA GLU A 28 27.64 3.28 12.47
C GLU A 28 26.14 3.25 12.78
N PHE A 29 25.34 2.74 11.84
CA PHE A 29 23.90 2.55 12.02
C PHE A 29 23.60 1.72 13.28
N LEU A 30 24.26 0.56 13.42
CA LEU A 30 24.07 -0.31 14.58
C LEU A 30 24.58 0.35 15.88
N ARG A 31 25.73 1.02 15.85
CA ARG A 31 26.27 1.70 17.05
C ARG A 31 25.35 2.78 17.59
N ARG A 32 24.58 3.45 16.74
CA ARG A 32 23.71 4.56 17.14
C ARG A 32 22.56 4.12 18.06
N TRP A 33 22.17 2.86 17.99
CA TRP A 33 21.11 2.30 18.82
C TRP A 33 21.66 1.84 20.17
N PRO A 34 21.00 2.13 21.30
CA PRO A 34 21.30 1.51 22.59
C PRO A 34 21.41 -0.02 22.49
N GLU A 35 22.34 -0.62 23.24
CA GLU A 35 22.59 -2.06 23.21
C GLU A 35 21.33 -2.89 23.45
N ARG A 36 20.48 -2.46 24.39
CA ARG A 36 19.17 -3.08 24.64
C ARG A 36 18.31 -3.15 23.39
N GLN A 37 18.24 -2.07 22.60
CA GLN A 37 17.42 -2.02 21.39
C GLN A 37 18.03 -2.86 20.27
N ARG A 38 19.37 -2.87 20.13
CA ARG A 38 20.05 -3.80 19.21
C ARG A 38 19.75 -5.26 19.56
N ASN A 39 19.91 -5.64 20.82
CA ASN A 39 19.67 -7.01 21.28
C ASN A 39 18.20 -7.39 21.11
N GLN A 40 17.27 -6.48 21.40
CA GLN A 40 15.85 -6.69 21.16
C GLN A 40 15.56 -6.89 19.67
N MET A 41 16.18 -6.11 18.78
CA MET A 41 16.07 -6.31 17.33
C MET A 41 16.59 -7.70 16.91
N PHE A 42 17.75 -8.14 17.42
CA PHE A 42 18.26 -9.49 17.15
C PHE A 42 17.31 -10.59 17.64
N VAL A 43 16.71 -10.44 18.84
CA VAL A 43 15.72 -11.39 19.36
C VAL A 43 14.46 -11.40 18.50
N LEU A 44 13.99 -10.25 18.02
CA LEU A 44 12.85 -10.18 17.11
C LEU A 44 13.15 -10.82 15.75
N LEU A 45 14.32 -10.53 15.16
CA LEU A 45 14.76 -11.11 13.90
C LEU A 45 14.94 -12.62 13.96
N SER A 46 15.41 -13.16 15.09
CA SER A 46 15.56 -14.61 15.29
C SER A 46 14.25 -15.36 15.55
N ARG A 47 13.18 -14.64 15.91
CA ARG A 47 11.84 -15.21 16.15
C ARG A 47 10.87 -14.98 14.98
N LEU A 48 11.28 -14.24 13.96
CA LEU A 48 10.46 -13.98 12.78
C LEU A 48 10.15 -15.31 12.07
N PRO A 49 8.86 -15.61 11.81
CA PRO A 49 8.51 -16.76 10.99
C PRO A 49 9.07 -16.58 9.58
N THR A 50 9.30 -17.69 8.87
CA THR A 50 9.67 -17.63 7.46
C THR A 50 8.57 -16.93 6.67
N LEU A 51 8.88 -15.75 6.12
CA LEU A 51 7.93 -14.98 5.33
C LEU A 51 7.99 -15.42 3.87
N PRO A 52 6.84 -15.59 3.18
CA PRO A 52 6.82 -15.89 1.75
C PRO A 52 7.55 -14.82 0.94
N VAL A 53 8.29 -15.23 -0.08
CA VAL A 53 8.98 -14.31 -0.98
C VAL A 53 7.96 -13.81 -2.03
N LEU A 54 7.69 -12.50 -2.05
CA LEU A 54 6.66 -11.90 -2.92
C LEU A 54 7.20 -11.32 -4.23
N CYS A 55 8.49 -10.99 -4.27
CA CYS A 55 9.21 -10.51 -5.45
C CYS A 55 10.63 -11.10 -5.44
N ALA A 56 11.33 -11.01 -6.56
CA ALA A 56 12.71 -11.50 -6.63
C ALA A 56 13.57 -10.82 -5.55
N LEU A 57 14.39 -11.61 -4.86
CA LEU A 57 15.34 -11.06 -3.90
C LEU A 57 16.35 -10.16 -4.62
N PRO A 58 16.90 -9.12 -3.97
CA PRO A 58 17.95 -8.31 -4.57
C PRO A 58 19.11 -9.21 -5.04
N GLY A 59 19.51 -9.07 -6.30
CA GLY A 59 20.49 -9.94 -6.95
C GLY A 59 19.91 -11.10 -7.77
N GLN A 60 18.61 -11.37 -7.65
CA GLN A 60 17.92 -12.46 -8.36
C GLN A 60 16.94 -11.98 -9.44
N ALA A 61 16.68 -10.66 -9.55
CA ALA A 61 15.81 -10.14 -10.58
C ALA A 61 16.44 -10.32 -11.96
N ARG A 62 15.65 -10.79 -12.93
CA ARG A 62 16.09 -10.93 -14.33
C ARG A 62 15.68 -9.70 -15.12
N PRO A 63 16.60 -9.04 -15.84
CA PRO A 63 16.26 -7.95 -16.74
C PRO A 63 15.22 -8.41 -17.77
N GLY A 64 14.11 -7.68 -17.88
CA GLY A 64 13.04 -8.00 -18.84
C GLY A 64 12.07 -9.11 -18.43
N ALA A 65 12.29 -9.80 -17.31
CA ALA A 65 11.23 -10.56 -16.64
C ALA A 65 10.31 -9.54 -15.98
N SER A 66 9.42 -8.96 -16.80
CA SER A 66 8.64 -7.78 -16.45
C SER A 66 7.96 -7.98 -15.10
N ALA A 67 8.37 -7.19 -14.10
CA ALA A 67 7.43 -6.69 -13.12
C ALA A 67 6.25 -6.16 -13.93
N VAL A 68 5.03 -6.60 -13.66
CA VAL A 68 3.87 -6.05 -14.34
C VAL A 68 3.84 -4.56 -14.02
N GLN A 69 4.28 -3.76 -14.98
CA GLN A 69 4.33 -2.31 -14.85
C GLN A 69 2.97 -1.80 -15.25
N ILE A 70 2.16 -1.56 -14.23
CA ILE A 70 0.97 -0.73 -14.34
C ILE A 70 1.41 0.61 -14.91
N ASP A 71 0.68 1.14 -15.90
CA ASP A 71 1.00 2.42 -16.53
C ASP A 71 1.11 3.52 -15.45
N PRO A 72 2.32 4.09 -15.22
CA PRO A 72 2.51 5.13 -14.23
C PRO A 72 1.60 6.33 -14.49
N ARG A 73 1.33 6.66 -15.76
CA ARG A 73 0.45 7.78 -16.14
C ARG A 73 -1.00 7.53 -15.77
N MET A 74 -1.43 6.26 -15.77
CA MET A 74 -2.76 5.88 -15.31
C MET A 74 -2.83 6.02 -13.80
N LEU A 75 -1.84 5.53 -13.05
CA LEU A 75 -1.78 5.70 -11.59
C LEU A 75 -1.75 7.18 -11.19
N ASP A 76 -1.02 8.02 -11.90
CA ASP A 76 -0.97 9.46 -11.63
C ASP A 76 -2.32 10.14 -11.90
N ARG A 77 -3.03 9.73 -12.95
CA ARG A 77 -4.41 10.19 -13.21
C ARG A 77 -5.38 9.77 -12.12
N VAL A 78 -5.27 8.52 -11.64
CA VAL A 78 -6.08 8.02 -10.52
C VAL A 78 -5.78 8.81 -9.25
N ARG A 79 -4.51 9.03 -8.91
CA ARG A 79 -4.12 9.85 -7.76
C ARG A 79 -4.66 11.27 -7.86
N ALA A 80 -4.61 11.87 -9.05
CA ALA A 80 -5.16 13.20 -9.27
C ALA A 80 -6.69 13.24 -9.08
N LEU A 81 -7.42 12.20 -9.51
CA LEU A 81 -8.87 12.10 -9.26
C LEU A 81 -9.17 11.96 -7.78
N LEU A 82 -8.44 11.10 -7.06
CA LEU A 82 -8.65 10.92 -5.62
C LEU A 82 -8.25 12.17 -4.82
N ALA A 83 -7.17 12.84 -5.19
CA ALA A 83 -6.79 14.11 -4.58
C ALA A 83 -7.89 15.17 -4.75
N LYS A 84 -8.57 15.20 -5.91
CA LYS A 84 -9.74 16.07 -6.11
C LYS A 84 -10.91 15.66 -5.22
N ALA A 85 -11.19 14.36 -5.12
CA ALA A 85 -12.23 13.83 -4.23
C ALA A 85 -11.97 14.20 -2.76
N GLU A 86 -10.71 14.19 -2.34
CA GLU A 86 -10.29 14.55 -0.98
C GLU A 86 -10.28 16.06 -0.70
N SER A 87 -10.20 16.88 -1.75
CA SER A 87 -10.12 18.35 -1.63
C SER A 87 -11.46 19.08 -1.69
N THR A 88 -12.54 18.42 -2.11
CA THR A 88 -13.86 19.04 -2.25
C THR A 88 -14.69 18.88 -0.98
N ASP A 89 -15.41 19.93 -0.61
CA ASP A 89 -16.36 19.92 0.51
C ASP A 89 -17.73 19.35 0.12
N PHE A 90 -17.96 19.06 -1.17
CA PHE A 90 -19.23 18.55 -1.70
C PHE A 90 -19.20 17.02 -1.77
N PRO A 91 -20.00 16.30 -0.96
CA PRO A 91 -19.98 14.83 -0.93
C PRO A 91 -20.28 14.18 -2.29
N GLU A 92 -21.26 14.71 -3.03
CA GLU A 92 -21.64 14.19 -4.35
C GLU A 92 -20.51 14.34 -5.38
N GLU A 93 -19.74 15.43 -5.30
CA GLU A 93 -18.58 15.64 -6.17
C GLU A 93 -17.44 14.69 -5.79
N ALA A 94 -17.18 14.51 -4.50
CA ALA A 94 -16.18 13.56 -4.00
C ALA A 94 -16.49 12.12 -4.44
N GLU A 95 -17.75 11.71 -4.34
CA GLU A 95 -18.22 10.41 -4.82
C GLU A 95 -18.04 10.28 -6.34
N THR A 96 -18.33 11.34 -7.10
CA THR A 96 -18.16 11.35 -8.56
C THR A 96 -16.70 11.16 -8.96
N TYR A 97 -15.76 11.89 -8.33
CA TYR A 97 -14.33 11.72 -8.61
C TYR A 97 -13.82 10.33 -8.19
N SER A 98 -14.26 9.82 -7.04
CA SER A 98 -13.90 8.50 -6.55
C SER A 98 -14.43 7.39 -7.47
N ALA A 99 -15.69 7.50 -7.91
CA ALA A 99 -16.28 6.59 -8.88
C ALA A 99 -15.53 6.64 -10.22
N LYS A 100 -15.11 7.82 -10.67
CA LYS A 100 -14.32 7.94 -11.90
C LYS A 100 -12.94 7.31 -11.80
N ALA A 101 -12.29 7.44 -10.64
CA ALA A 101 -11.02 6.79 -10.36
C ALA A 101 -11.16 5.26 -10.43
N GLN A 102 -12.18 4.72 -9.76
CA GLN A 102 -12.51 3.28 -9.78
C GLN A 102 -12.79 2.78 -11.20
N GLU A 103 -13.60 3.51 -11.96
CA GLU A 103 -13.93 3.16 -13.36
C GLU A 103 -12.66 3.08 -14.23
N LEU A 104 -11.76 4.06 -14.10
CA LEU A 104 -10.51 4.11 -14.86
C LEU A 104 -9.60 2.91 -14.52
N MET A 105 -9.48 2.57 -13.24
CA MET A 105 -8.69 1.43 -12.77
C MET A 105 -9.26 0.10 -13.26
N ALA A 106 -10.58 -0.07 -13.14
CA ALA A 106 -11.28 -1.27 -13.59
C ALA A 106 -11.15 -1.48 -15.10
N ARG A 107 -11.31 -0.40 -15.89
CA ARG A 107 -11.13 -0.45 -17.35
C ARG A 107 -9.71 -0.85 -17.73
N HIS A 108 -8.71 -0.20 -17.13
CA HIS A 108 -7.31 -0.54 -17.39
C HIS A 108 -6.97 -1.99 -16.99
N SER A 109 -7.48 -2.48 -15.86
CA SER A 109 -7.30 -3.87 -15.42
C SER A 109 -7.87 -4.85 -16.46
N ILE A 110 -9.08 -4.60 -16.97
CA ILE A 110 -9.71 -5.43 -18.01
C ILE A 110 -8.93 -5.35 -19.33
N ASP A 111 -8.57 -4.16 -19.79
CA ASP A 111 -7.83 -3.95 -21.04
C ASP A 111 -6.47 -4.66 -21.00
N TYR A 112 -5.78 -4.57 -19.86
CA TYR A 112 -4.52 -5.27 -19.64
C TYR A 112 -4.70 -6.80 -19.67
N ALA A 113 -5.72 -7.32 -18.98
CA ALA A 113 -6.02 -8.75 -18.98
C ALA A 113 -6.35 -9.27 -20.39
N LEU A 114 -7.12 -8.51 -21.17
CA LEU A 114 -7.41 -8.83 -22.58
C LEU A 114 -6.15 -8.81 -23.45
N LEU A 115 -5.27 -7.83 -23.24
CA LEU A 115 -3.99 -7.75 -23.94
C LEU A 115 -3.10 -8.97 -23.63
N MET A 116 -3.00 -9.37 -22.35
CA MET A 116 -2.22 -10.54 -21.94
C MET A 116 -2.80 -11.83 -22.52
N ALA A 117 -4.13 -11.98 -22.49
CA ALA A 117 -4.82 -13.11 -23.10
C ALA A 117 -4.56 -13.21 -24.61
N SER A 118 -4.57 -12.09 -25.34
CA SER A 118 -4.30 -12.06 -26.78
C SER A 118 -2.86 -12.48 -27.14
N ARG A 119 -1.91 -12.27 -26.23
CA ARG A 119 -0.51 -12.67 -26.38
C ARG A 119 -0.25 -14.12 -25.97
N GLY A 120 -1.26 -14.85 -25.49
CA GLY A 120 -1.12 -16.19 -24.93
C GLY A 120 -0.35 -16.22 -23.61
N THR A 121 -0.10 -15.06 -23.00
CA THR A 121 0.64 -14.94 -21.74
C THR A 121 -0.33 -14.98 -20.58
N ARG A 122 -0.13 -15.91 -19.65
CA ARG A 122 -0.85 -15.90 -18.36
C ARG A 122 -0.13 -14.96 -17.42
N GLU A 123 -0.83 -13.95 -16.93
CA GLU A 123 -0.32 -13.08 -15.87
C GLU A 123 -0.17 -13.91 -14.57
N ALA A 124 0.98 -13.80 -13.92
CA ALA A 124 1.22 -14.45 -12.64
C ALA A 124 0.59 -13.61 -11.52
N ALA A 125 -0.10 -14.28 -10.59
CA ALA A 125 -0.53 -13.63 -9.36
C ALA A 125 0.70 -13.09 -8.60
N SER A 126 0.54 -11.91 -8.01
CA SER A 126 1.55 -11.22 -7.25
C SER A 126 1.05 -10.94 -5.83
N GLY A 127 1.97 -10.57 -4.94
CA GLY A 127 1.63 -10.15 -3.58
C GLY A 127 2.26 -8.83 -3.20
N ARG A 128 1.54 -8.05 -2.39
CA ARG A 128 1.99 -6.79 -1.77
C ARG A 128 1.79 -6.85 -0.27
N ARG A 129 2.80 -6.44 0.50
CA ARG A 129 2.65 -6.19 1.94
C ARG A 129 2.29 -4.74 2.16
N ILE A 130 1.17 -4.51 2.85
CA ILE A 130 0.67 -3.20 3.22
C ILE A 130 0.70 -3.14 4.75
N GLN A 131 1.31 -2.09 5.30
CA GLN A 131 1.38 -1.90 6.74
C GLN A 131 -0.02 -1.63 7.29
N VAL A 132 -0.31 -2.20 8.46
CA VAL A 132 -1.55 -2.03 9.20
C VAL A 132 -1.18 -1.64 10.62
N ASP A 133 -0.87 -0.36 10.78
CA ASP A 133 -0.32 0.18 12.02
C ASP A 133 -1.38 0.61 13.04
N ASN A 134 -0.98 0.63 14.30
CA ASN A 134 -1.73 1.24 15.40
C ASN A 134 -1.86 2.77 15.17
N PRO A 135 -2.96 3.44 15.59
CA PRO A 135 -4.20 2.87 16.17
C PRO A 135 -5.15 2.31 15.13
N TYR A 136 -6.13 1.54 15.61
CA TYR A 136 -7.22 0.94 14.81
C TYR A 136 -6.77 -0.12 13.81
N GLU A 137 -5.81 -0.96 14.20
CA GLU A 137 -5.32 -2.06 13.35
C GLU A 137 -6.44 -2.98 12.81
N SER A 138 -7.43 -3.33 13.63
CA SER A 138 -8.51 -4.24 13.24
C SER A 138 -9.47 -3.59 12.21
N PRO A 139 -10.00 -2.37 12.44
CA PRO A 139 -10.74 -1.64 11.41
C PRO A 139 -9.95 -1.40 10.13
N LYS A 140 -8.66 -1.04 10.23
CA LYS A 140 -7.77 -0.84 9.08
C LYS A 140 -7.58 -2.12 8.27
N ALA A 141 -7.40 -3.26 8.92
CA ALA A 141 -7.31 -4.57 8.26
C ALA A 141 -8.62 -4.96 7.57
N LEU A 142 -9.77 -4.72 8.22
CA LEU A 142 -11.08 -4.99 7.65
C LEU A 142 -11.33 -4.13 6.40
N LEU A 143 -11.05 -2.83 6.48
CA LEU A 143 -11.15 -1.91 5.35
C LEU A 143 -10.33 -2.43 4.16
N LEU A 144 -9.06 -2.79 4.41
CA LEU A 144 -8.20 -3.36 3.36
C LEU A 144 -8.77 -4.65 2.77
N SER A 145 -9.35 -5.53 3.59
CA SER A 145 -9.97 -6.77 3.11
C SER A 145 -11.15 -6.51 2.19
N ILE A 146 -12.00 -5.55 2.53
CA ILE A 146 -13.15 -5.16 1.71
C ILE A 146 -12.66 -4.53 0.40
N THR A 147 -11.71 -3.60 0.47
CA THR A 147 -11.13 -2.95 -0.71
C THR A 147 -10.43 -3.96 -1.62
N ALA A 148 -9.67 -4.91 -1.07
CA ALA A 148 -9.03 -5.97 -1.83
C ALA A 148 -10.07 -6.86 -2.53
N GLN A 149 -11.14 -7.25 -1.82
CA GLN A 149 -12.20 -8.08 -2.39
C GLN A 149 -12.92 -7.37 -3.55
N ALA A 150 -13.21 -6.07 -3.41
CA ALA A 150 -13.81 -5.25 -4.46
C ALA A 150 -12.93 -5.16 -5.71
N ASN A 151 -11.60 -5.23 -5.54
CA ASN A 151 -10.62 -5.21 -6.61
C ASN A 151 -10.10 -6.62 -6.94
N ARG A 152 -10.95 -7.66 -6.90
CA ARG A 152 -10.62 -9.05 -7.30
C ARG A 152 -9.38 -9.65 -6.63
N SER A 153 -8.96 -9.09 -5.51
CA SER A 153 -7.80 -9.51 -4.73
C SER A 153 -8.24 -10.13 -3.40
N ARG A 154 -7.30 -10.69 -2.64
CA ARG A 154 -7.52 -11.23 -1.31
C ARG A 154 -6.47 -10.69 -0.36
N SER A 155 -6.87 -10.30 0.86
CA SER A 155 -5.93 -9.89 1.90
C SER A 155 -5.85 -10.92 3.01
N ILE A 156 -4.65 -11.16 3.51
CA ILE A 156 -4.38 -11.98 4.69
C ILE A 156 -3.69 -11.07 5.71
N TRP A 157 -4.33 -10.85 6.86
CA TRP A 157 -3.75 -10.00 7.91
C TRP A 157 -2.86 -10.82 8.85
N SER A 158 -1.60 -10.41 8.96
CA SER A 158 -0.63 -10.98 9.91
C SER A 158 -0.47 -10.01 11.08
N ARG A 159 -1.40 -10.09 12.04
CA ARG A 159 -1.45 -9.17 13.20
C ARG A 159 -0.12 -9.04 13.92
N ASP A 160 0.53 -10.16 14.24
CA ASP A 160 1.79 -10.19 15.00
C ASP A 160 2.96 -9.52 14.28
N LEU A 161 2.82 -9.28 12.97
CA LEU A 161 3.83 -8.66 12.12
C LEU A 161 3.45 -7.24 11.67
N GLY A 162 2.29 -6.73 12.06
CA GLY A 162 1.86 -5.36 11.76
C GLY A 162 1.52 -5.08 10.29
N PHE A 163 1.32 -6.12 9.46
CA PHE A 163 0.99 -5.93 8.05
C PHE A 163 -0.07 -6.90 7.55
N ALA A 164 -0.69 -6.56 6.44
CA ALA A 164 -1.51 -7.45 5.64
C ALA A 164 -0.84 -7.74 4.30
N THR A 165 -0.97 -8.98 3.84
CA THR A 165 -0.51 -9.39 2.51
C THR A 165 -1.71 -9.43 1.57
N VAL A 166 -1.71 -8.58 0.54
CA VAL A 166 -2.69 -8.58 -0.54
C VAL A 166 -2.17 -9.42 -1.69
N LEU A 167 -2.97 -10.36 -2.17
CA LEU A 167 -2.67 -11.30 -3.24
C LEU A 167 -3.68 -11.10 -4.38
N GLY A 168 -3.20 -11.03 -5.61
CA GLY A 168 -4.04 -10.83 -6.79
C GLY A 168 -3.22 -10.54 -8.04
N PHE A 169 -3.90 -10.14 -9.11
CA PHE A 169 -3.20 -9.64 -10.30
C PHE A 169 -2.57 -8.28 -9.98
N PRO A 170 -1.35 -8.00 -10.44
CA PRO A 170 -0.64 -6.75 -10.17
C PRO A 170 -1.47 -5.47 -10.29
N ALA A 171 -2.25 -5.30 -11.37
CA ALA A 171 -3.11 -4.13 -11.57
C ALA A 171 -4.16 -3.98 -10.47
N ASP A 172 -4.80 -5.10 -10.11
CA ASP A 172 -5.82 -5.21 -9.08
C ASP A 172 -5.24 -4.98 -7.67
N VAL A 173 -4.03 -5.48 -7.40
CA VAL A 173 -3.32 -5.30 -6.13
C VAL A 173 -2.93 -3.84 -5.90
N ALA A 174 -2.37 -3.17 -6.92
CA ALA A 174 -2.05 -1.75 -6.79
C ALA A 174 -3.32 -0.90 -6.71
N ALA A 175 -4.41 -1.33 -7.36
CA ALA A 175 -5.67 -0.64 -7.22
C ALA A 175 -6.18 -0.70 -5.79
N ALA A 176 -6.18 -1.89 -5.19
CA ALA A 176 -6.56 -2.08 -3.80
C ALA A 176 -5.69 -1.24 -2.85
N GLU A 177 -4.37 -1.21 -3.03
CA GLU A 177 -3.45 -0.43 -2.20
C GLU A 177 -3.73 1.08 -2.29
N LEU A 178 -3.85 1.61 -3.51
CA LEU A 178 -4.05 3.03 -3.75
C LEU A 178 -5.39 3.50 -3.15
N LEU A 179 -6.47 2.75 -3.41
CA LEU A 179 -7.79 3.06 -2.87
C LEU A 179 -7.83 2.93 -1.34
N TYR A 180 -7.17 1.92 -0.79
CA TYR A 180 -7.04 1.75 0.65
C TYR A 180 -6.36 2.97 1.29
N THR A 181 -5.26 3.46 0.71
CA THR A 181 -4.57 4.65 1.24
C THR A 181 -5.44 5.90 1.18
N SER A 182 -6.20 6.12 0.11
CA SER A 182 -7.14 7.25 0.01
C SER A 182 -8.28 7.12 1.02
N LEU A 183 -8.86 5.93 1.18
CA LEU A 183 -9.91 5.67 2.18
C LEU A 183 -9.41 5.86 3.62
N LEU A 184 -8.14 5.56 3.91
CA LEU A 184 -7.54 5.86 5.22
C LEU A 184 -7.44 7.35 5.49
N VAL A 185 -7.07 8.15 4.49
CA VAL A 185 -7.04 9.62 4.59
C VAL A 185 -8.45 10.14 4.87
N GLN A 186 -9.44 9.66 4.11
CA GLN A 186 -10.85 10.03 4.29
C GLN A 186 -11.38 9.63 5.67
N ALA A 187 -11.13 8.40 6.13
CA ALA A 187 -11.56 7.93 7.44
C ALA A 187 -10.93 8.73 8.57
N THR A 188 -9.64 9.06 8.45
CA THR A 188 -8.92 9.89 9.43
C THR A 188 -9.50 11.30 9.46
N SER A 189 -9.75 11.91 8.29
CA SER A 189 -10.39 13.22 8.20
C SER A 189 -11.78 13.22 8.83
N ALA A 190 -12.62 12.24 8.50
CA ALA A 190 -13.97 12.11 9.05
C ALA A 190 -13.95 11.95 10.59
N MET A 191 -13.02 11.15 11.12
CA MET A 191 -12.85 11.00 12.57
C MET A 191 -12.42 12.30 13.26
N VAL A 192 -11.54 13.09 12.64
CA VAL A 192 -11.13 14.41 13.17
C VAL A 192 -12.33 15.37 13.21
N HIS A 193 -13.13 15.42 12.14
CA HIS A 193 -14.33 16.25 12.10
C HIS A 193 -15.38 15.81 13.13
N ALA A 194 -15.63 14.50 13.26
CA ALA A 194 -16.57 13.96 14.24
C ALA A 194 -16.11 14.16 15.70
N GLY A 195 -14.80 14.17 15.95
CA GLY A 195 -14.21 14.41 17.27
C GLY A 195 -14.16 15.88 17.69
N THR A 196 -14.49 16.82 16.79
CA THR A 196 -14.58 18.24 17.11
C THR A 196 -15.96 18.52 17.72
N PRO A 197 -16.07 18.96 18.99
CA PRO A 197 -17.37 19.25 19.59
C PRO A 197 -17.98 20.47 18.88
N ALA A 198 -18.91 20.21 17.96
CA ALA A 198 -19.81 21.23 17.46
C ALA A 198 -20.75 21.63 18.62
N ASP A 199 -20.43 22.76 19.25
CA ASP A 199 -21.36 23.66 19.94
C ASP A 199 -22.46 22.97 20.77
N ARG A 200 -22.09 22.49 21.95
CA ARG A 200 -23.05 22.20 23.02
C ARG A 200 -23.62 23.54 23.53
N ARG A 201 -24.48 24.19 22.74
CA ARG A 201 -25.42 25.20 23.23
C ARG A 201 -26.37 24.48 24.16
N VAL A 202 -25.99 24.44 25.43
CA VAL A 202 -26.91 24.22 26.52
C VAL A 202 -27.92 25.36 26.44
N ALA A 203 -29.08 25.10 25.86
CA ALA A 203 -30.25 25.94 26.07
C ALA A 203 -30.57 25.85 27.57
N SER A 204 -30.09 26.83 28.33
CA SER A 204 -30.51 27.06 29.70
C SER A 204 -31.95 27.54 29.65
N PHE A 205 -32.90 26.64 29.90
CA PHE A 205 -34.23 27.04 30.35
C PHE A 205 -34.09 27.50 31.82
N ARG A 206 -34.35 28.79 32.04
CA ARG A 206 -34.76 29.37 33.31
C ARG A 206 -35.95 30.26 33.05
#